data_AF-A0A8G1VW43-F1
#
_entry.id   AF-A0A8G1VW43-F1
#
_cell.length_a   1.000
_cell.length_b   1.000
_cell.length_c   1.000
_cell.angle_alpha   90.00
_cell.angle_beta   90.00
_cell.angle_gamma   90.00
#
_symmetry.space_group_name_H-M   'P 1'
#
loop_
_entity.id
_entity.type
_entity.pdbx_description
1 polymer ?
#
loop_
_entity_poly.entity_id
_entity_poly.type
_entity_poly.pdbx_seq_one_letter_code
_entity_poly.pdbx_strand_id
1 'polypeptide(L)'
;MWLRDLLPQHLPAVRVMIYGYSAQVQGATQATSILEDHAETFRQRLLLFRRFEACQKHPLILIGHSLGGLVIKEFIAKIDESQRSQFSIRSVLFFGVPHHGLVHESLQTMVKGQPSSTIVDQLKPGSPTLRKLDAALCKATVLTHFSIHTFYESQETRTG
;
A
#
# COMPACT_ATOMS: atom_id res chain seq x y z
N MET A 1 6.43 4.44 17.46
CA MET A 1 5.29 4.15 16.57
C MET A 1 4.34 3.20 17.30
N TRP A 2 3.07 3.58 17.49
CA TRP A 2 2.11 2.82 18.28
C TRP A 2 1.94 1.35 17.83
N LEU A 3 2.02 1.07 16.53
CA LEU A 3 1.95 -0.31 16.02
C LEU A 3 3.07 -1.19 16.59
N ARG A 4 4.31 -0.70 16.65
CA ARG A 4 5.43 -1.48 17.18
C ARG A 4 5.46 -1.47 18.71
N ASP A 5 5.12 -0.34 19.32
CA ASP A 5 5.41 -0.11 20.74
C ASP A 5 4.21 -0.42 21.66
N LEU A 6 2.97 -0.25 21.18
CA LEU A 6 1.73 -0.43 21.96
C LEU A 6 0.93 -1.67 21.54
N LEU A 7 0.85 -1.98 20.24
CA LEU A 7 0.05 -3.12 19.77
C LEU A 7 0.47 -4.46 20.40
N PRO A 8 1.77 -4.78 20.55
CA PRO A 8 2.18 -6.04 21.17
C PRO A 8 1.77 -6.17 22.64
N GLN A 9 1.50 -5.06 23.34
CA GLN A 9 1.03 -5.08 24.73
C GLN A 9 -0.42 -5.59 24.82
N HIS A 10 -1.22 -5.35 23.78
CA HIS A 10 -2.61 -5.80 23.70
C HIS A 10 -2.77 -7.12 22.92
N LEU A 11 -1.85 -7.42 22.00
CA LEU A 11 -1.84 -8.61 21.16
C LEU A 11 -0.45 -9.28 21.20
N PRO A 12 -0.10 -10.02 22.26
CA PRO A 12 1.27 -10.51 22.48
C PRO A 12 1.78 -11.51 21.42
N ALA A 13 0.88 -12.14 20.66
CA ALA A 13 1.24 -13.04 19.55
C ALA A 13 1.43 -12.32 18.20
N VAL A 14 1.29 -10.99 18.15
CA VAL A 14 1.43 -10.23 16.91
C VAL A 14 2.90 -9.94 16.60
N ARG A 15 3.27 -10.08 15.32
CA ARG A 15 4.56 -9.63 14.80
C ARG A 15 4.35 -8.41 13.93
N VAL A 16 4.99 -7.30 14.28
CA VAL A 16 4.90 -6.05 13.52
C VAL A 16 6.16 -5.85 12.70
N MET A 17 5.96 -5.56 11.42
CA MET A 17 7.04 -5.29 10.47
C MET A 17 6.77 -3.97 9.75
N ILE A 18 7.85 -3.26 9.46
CA ILE A 18 7.80 -2.01 8.70
C ILE A 18 8.52 -2.26 7.38
N TYR A 19 7.82 -2.00 6.28
CA TYR A 19 8.41 -1.96 4.95
C TYR A 19 8.65 -0.51 4.55
N GLY A 20 9.92 -0.16 4.33
CA GLY A 20 10.32 1.12 3.75
C GLY A 20 10.75 0.93 2.30
N TYR A 21 10.36 1.87 1.45
CA TYR A 21 10.83 1.99 0.08
C TYR A 21 11.25 3.44 -0.19
N SER A 22 12.23 3.63 -1.09
CA SER A 22 12.61 4.97 -1.51
C SER A 22 11.54 5.54 -2.41
N ALA A 23 11.02 6.72 -2.09
CA ALA A 23 10.16 7.48 -2.99
C ALA A 23 10.97 8.18 -4.11
N GLN A 24 12.30 8.08 -4.08
CA GLN A 24 13.15 8.60 -5.16
C GLN A 24 13.14 7.63 -6.34
N VAL A 25 12.68 8.15 -7.45
CA VAL A 25 12.63 7.48 -8.74
C VAL A 25 13.99 7.69 -9.41
N GLN A 26 14.77 6.63 -9.56
CA GLN A 26 15.93 6.65 -10.46
C GLN A 26 15.58 5.88 -11.73
N GLY A 27 15.62 6.56 -12.88
CA GLY A 27 15.62 5.92 -14.21
C GLY A 27 14.27 5.56 -14.83
N ALA A 28 13.15 5.64 -14.11
CA ALA A 28 11.83 5.41 -14.69
C ALA A 28 11.20 6.72 -15.20
N THR A 29 10.83 6.76 -16.48
CA THR A 29 10.16 7.90 -17.12
C THR A 29 8.64 7.94 -16.88
N GLN A 30 8.04 6.87 -16.33
CA GLN A 30 6.60 6.76 -16.09
C GLN A 30 6.27 6.34 -14.65
N ALA A 31 5.26 6.96 -14.05
CA ALA A 31 4.85 6.68 -12.67
C ALA A 31 4.17 5.33 -12.45
N THR A 32 3.55 4.78 -13.48
CA THR A 32 3.03 3.40 -13.48
C THR A 32 4.15 2.41 -13.22
N SER A 33 5.28 2.51 -13.94
CA SER A 33 6.40 1.59 -13.74
C SER A 33 6.97 1.69 -12.32
N ILE A 34 6.95 2.87 -11.71
CA ILE A 34 7.43 3.07 -10.33
C ILE A 34 6.55 2.35 -9.29
N LEU A 35 5.22 2.50 -9.38
CA LEU A 35 4.30 1.79 -8.49
C LEU A 35 4.42 0.28 -8.67
N GLU A 36 4.56 -0.16 -9.92
CA GLU A 36 4.75 -1.56 -10.27
C GLU A 36 6.08 -2.13 -9.71
N ASP A 37 7.18 -1.37 -9.82
CA ASP A 37 8.50 -1.75 -9.30
C ASP A 37 8.49 -1.85 -7.77
N HIS A 38 7.84 -0.88 -7.10
CA HIS A 38 7.66 -0.92 -5.65
C HIS A 38 6.80 -2.11 -5.20
N ALA A 39 5.71 -2.40 -5.94
CA ALA A 39 4.84 -3.52 -5.66
C ALA A 39 5.55 -4.86 -5.87
N GLU A 40 6.37 -4.97 -6.93
CA GLU A 40 7.15 -6.17 -7.20
C GLU A 40 8.25 -6.38 -6.15
N THR A 41 8.97 -5.31 -5.78
CA THR A 41 9.95 -5.38 -4.69
C THR A 41 9.29 -5.78 -3.37
N PHE A 42 8.12 -5.23 -3.07
CA PHE A 42 7.34 -5.59 -1.89
C PHE A 42 6.93 -7.07 -1.92
N ARG A 43 6.41 -7.55 -3.06
CA ARG A 43 6.03 -8.95 -3.29
C ARG A 43 7.20 -9.89 -3.02
N GLN A 44 8.37 -9.61 -3.61
CA GLN A 44 9.56 -10.44 -3.48
C GLN A 44 10.03 -10.51 -2.02
N ARG A 45 10.10 -9.38 -1.33
CA ARG A 45 10.50 -9.36 0.09
C ARG A 45 9.51 -10.09 0.98
N LEU A 46 8.21 -9.94 0.71
CA LEU A 46 7.17 -10.65 1.46
C LEU A 46 7.23 -12.16 1.22
N LEU A 47 7.51 -12.60 -0.01
CA LEU A 47 7.74 -14.02 -0.32
C LEU A 47 8.94 -14.57 0.44
N LEU A 48 10.07 -13.86 0.41
CA LEU A 48 11.27 -14.26 1.16
C LEU A 48 10.96 -14.40 2.65
N PHE A 49 10.20 -13.47 3.23
CA PHE A 49 9.78 -13.55 4.62
C PHE A 49 8.85 -14.74 4.90
N ARG A 50 7.94 -15.06 3.97
CA ARG A 50 7.02 -16.19 4.11
C ARG A 50 7.63 -17.55 3.78
N ARG A 51 8.88 -17.64 3.30
CA ARG A 51 9.55 -18.93 3.09
C ARG A 51 9.76 -19.72 4.38
N PHE A 52 9.84 -19.05 5.53
CA PHE A 52 9.91 -19.73 6.82
C PHE A 52 8.56 -20.39 7.13
N GLU A 53 8.51 -21.72 7.27
CA GLU A 53 7.27 -22.51 7.45
C GLU A 53 6.38 -21.98 8.59
N ALA A 54 6.99 -21.52 9.68
CA ALA A 54 6.26 -20.90 10.79
C ALA A 54 5.43 -19.70 10.32
N CYS A 55 5.93 -18.90 9.36
CA CYS A 55 5.26 -17.72 8.84
C CYS A 55 4.11 -18.04 7.88
N GLN A 56 4.12 -19.18 7.20
CA GLN A 56 3.07 -19.54 6.22
C GLN A 56 1.69 -19.73 6.87
N LYS A 57 1.67 -20.19 8.13
CA LYS A 57 0.43 -20.42 8.89
C LYS A 57 -0.13 -19.15 9.54
N HIS A 58 0.63 -18.05 9.56
CA HIS A 58 0.17 -16.80 10.17
C HIS A 58 -0.60 -15.94 9.16
N PRO A 59 -1.83 -15.50 9.49
CA PRO A 59 -2.57 -14.58 8.65
C PRO A 59 -1.83 -13.23 8.57
N LEU A 60 -1.83 -12.62 7.38
CA LEU A 60 -1.27 -11.28 7.18
C LEU A 60 -2.34 -10.21 7.29
N ILE A 61 -1.97 -9.12 7.97
CA ILE A 61 -2.70 -7.86 7.95
C ILE A 61 -1.80 -6.83 7.29
N LEU A 62 -2.23 -6.28 6.16
CA LEU A 62 -1.48 -5.26 5.43
C LEU A 62 -1.97 -3.88 5.86
N ILE A 63 -1.04 -2.99 6.20
CA ILE A 63 -1.35 -1.61 6.57
C ILE A 63 -0.65 -0.67 5.60
N GLY A 64 -1.44 0.11 4.86
CA GLY A 64 -0.97 1.10 3.90
C GLY A 64 -1.26 2.51 4.39
N HIS A 65 -0.24 3.35 4.48
CA HIS A 65 -0.39 4.78 4.78
C HIS A 65 -0.03 5.60 3.54
N SER A 66 -0.85 6.61 3.22
CA SER A 66 -0.62 7.52 2.09
C SER A 66 -0.30 6.74 0.79
N LEU A 67 0.81 7.05 0.11
CA LEU A 67 1.22 6.38 -1.11
C LEU A 67 1.47 4.86 -0.95
N GLY A 68 1.87 4.41 0.25
CA GLY A 68 2.12 2.99 0.51
C GLY A 68 0.88 2.11 0.35
N GLY A 69 -0.32 2.70 0.50
CA GLY A 69 -1.56 2.00 0.19
C GLY A 69 -1.74 1.67 -1.29
N LEU A 70 -1.22 2.50 -2.19
CA LEU A 70 -1.27 2.22 -3.64
C LEU A 70 -0.32 1.10 -4.04
N VAL A 71 0.85 1.03 -3.40
CA VAL A 71 1.78 -0.10 -3.56
C VAL A 71 1.11 -1.42 -3.15
N ILE A 72 0.36 -1.42 -2.04
CA ILE A 72 -0.41 -2.59 -1.60
C ILE A 72 -1.50 -2.95 -2.62
N LYS A 73 -2.22 -1.96 -3.18
CA LYS A 73 -3.22 -2.22 -4.22
C LYS A 73 -2.60 -2.85 -5.46
N GLU A 74 -1.49 -2.32 -5.95
CA GLU A 74 -0.78 -2.85 -7.13
C GLU A 74 -0.26 -4.27 -6.85
N PHE A 75 0.27 -4.53 -5.66
CA PHE A 75 0.65 -5.86 -5.22
C PHE A 75 -0.53 -6.84 -5.26
N ILE A 76 -1.67 -6.47 -4.65
CA ILE A 76 -2.88 -7.32 -4.64
C ILE A 76 -3.41 -7.57 -6.06
N ALA A 77 -3.30 -6.56 -6.94
CA ALA A 77 -3.72 -6.67 -8.33
C ALA A 77 -2.87 -7.67 -9.13
N LYS A 78 -1.57 -7.80 -8.80
CA LYS A 78 -0.62 -8.66 -9.53
C LYS A 78 -0.52 -10.10 -9.02
N ILE A 79 -0.91 -10.38 -7.77
CA ILE A 79 -0.84 -11.74 -7.22
C ILE A 79 -1.96 -12.65 -7.75
N ASP A 80 -1.63 -13.90 -8.05
CA ASP A 80 -2.57 -14.94 -8.47
C ASP A 80 -3.21 -15.71 -7.27
N GLU A 81 -4.08 -16.68 -7.53
CA GLU A 81 -4.76 -17.46 -6.49
C GLU A 81 -3.83 -18.33 -5.63
N SER A 82 -2.78 -18.89 -6.23
CA SER A 82 -1.76 -19.67 -5.51
C SER A 82 -1.01 -18.77 -4.54
N GLN A 83 -0.57 -17.61 -5.02
CA GLN A 83 0.13 -16.61 -4.22
C GLN A 83 -0.78 -16.02 -3.13
N ARG A 84 -2.06 -15.76 -3.41
CA ARG A 84 -3.02 -15.28 -2.38
C ARG A 84 -3.12 -16.26 -1.22
N SER A 85 -3.21 -17.56 -1.52
CA SER A 85 -3.25 -18.62 -0.51
C SER A 85 -1.94 -18.65 0.30
N GLN A 86 -0.79 -18.54 -0.38
CA GLN A 86 0.52 -18.45 0.25
C GLN A 86 0.67 -17.22 1.16
N PHE A 87 0.12 -16.08 0.75
CA PHE A 87 0.15 -14.86 1.54
C PHE A 87 -0.91 -14.79 2.63
N SER A 88 -1.91 -15.66 2.65
CA SER A 88 -2.95 -15.73 3.70
C SER A 88 -3.39 -14.34 4.21
N ILE A 89 -3.72 -13.44 3.29
CA ILE A 89 -4.07 -12.04 3.62
C ILE A 89 -5.48 -12.05 4.22
N ARG A 90 -5.62 -11.57 5.46
CA ARG A 90 -6.91 -11.56 6.17
C ARG A 90 -7.59 -10.20 6.16
N SER A 91 -6.78 -9.13 6.19
CA SER A 91 -7.28 -7.76 6.18
C SER A 91 -6.27 -6.79 5.56
N VAL A 92 -6.81 -5.71 4.99
CA VAL A 92 -6.05 -4.55 4.52
C VAL A 92 -6.60 -3.31 5.20
N LEU A 93 -5.73 -2.51 5.81
CA LEU A 93 -6.09 -1.25 6.47
C LEU A 93 -5.41 -0.11 5.73
N PHE A 94 -6.18 0.88 5.30
CA PHE A 94 -5.68 2.06 4.60
C PHE A 94 -5.83 3.30 5.47
N PHE A 95 -4.78 4.09 5.58
CA PHE A 95 -4.75 5.35 6.33
C PHE A 95 -4.37 6.50 5.40
N GLY A 96 -5.31 7.41 5.12
CA GLY A 96 -5.06 8.59 4.28
C GLY A 96 -4.57 8.25 2.87
N VAL A 97 -4.96 7.08 2.34
CA VAL A 97 -4.51 6.62 1.02
C VAL A 97 -5.31 7.34 -0.06
N PRO A 98 -4.65 7.91 -1.09
CA PRO A 98 -5.33 8.67 -2.13
C PRO A 98 -6.01 7.76 -3.16
N HIS A 99 -7.02 7.01 -2.73
CA HIS A 99 -7.71 6.02 -3.56
C HIS A 99 -8.23 6.62 -4.87
N HIS A 100 -8.84 7.80 -4.79
CA HIS A 100 -9.40 8.51 -5.96
C HIS A 100 -8.55 9.71 -6.38
N GLY A 101 -7.32 9.80 -5.89
CA GLY A 101 -6.38 10.87 -6.18
C GLY A 101 -6.26 11.92 -5.09
N LEU A 102 -5.35 12.86 -5.31
CA LEU A 102 -5.08 14.03 -4.48
C LEU A 102 -5.26 15.28 -5.31
N VAL A 103 -6.13 16.18 -4.84
CA VAL A 103 -6.18 17.56 -5.32
C VAL A 103 -5.42 18.39 -4.32
N HIS A 104 -4.11 18.54 -4.54
CA HIS A 104 -3.35 19.47 -3.73
C HIS A 104 -2.25 20.13 -4.58
N GLU A 105 -2.53 21.36 -5.01
CA GLU A 105 -1.57 22.27 -5.62
C GLU A 105 -0.33 22.43 -4.72
N SER A 106 -0.54 22.39 -3.40
CA SER A 106 0.50 22.40 -2.37
C SER A 106 1.45 21.20 -2.51
N LEU A 107 0.93 19.98 -2.69
CA LEU A 107 1.76 18.79 -2.90
C LEU A 107 2.53 18.88 -4.22
N GLN A 108 1.87 19.30 -5.31
CA GLN A 108 2.53 19.49 -6.61
C GLN A 108 3.68 20.50 -6.52
N THR A 109 3.49 21.57 -5.75
CA THR A 109 4.52 22.57 -5.51
C THR A 109 5.68 22.01 -4.69
N MET A 110 5.40 21.19 -3.67
CA MET A 110 6.43 20.53 -2.85
C MET A 110 7.25 19.49 -3.61
N VAL A 111 6.67 18.80 -4.58
CA VAL A 111 7.38 17.78 -5.38
C VAL A 111 7.88 18.30 -6.73
N LYS A 112 7.73 19.60 -7.01
CA LYS A 112 8.14 20.19 -8.30
C LYS A 112 9.65 20.00 -8.52
N GLY A 113 10.02 19.36 -9.63
CA GLY A 113 11.42 19.05 -9.96
C GLY A 113 12.03 17.87 -9.19
N GLN A 114 11.25 17.22 -8.31
CA GLN A 114 11.64 15.98 -7.65
C GLN A 114 11.19 14.76 -8.47
N PRO A 115 11.89 13.62 -8.39
CA PRO A 115 11.46 12.41 -9.07
C PRO A 115 10.05 11.94 -8.67
N SER A 116 9.61 12.29 -7.46
CA SER A 116 8.25 12.05 -6.94
C SER A 116 7.15 12.84 -7.66
N SER A 117 7.46 13.82 -8.52
CA SER A 117 6.47 14.57 -9.29
C SER A 117 5.67 13.66 -10.23
N THR A 118 6.34 12.67 -10.82
CA THR A 118 5.74 11.69 -11.72
C THR A 118 4.63 10.91 -11.01
N ILE A 119 4.89 10.43 -9.79
CA ILE A 119 3.90 9.73 -8.96
C ILE A 119 2.73 10.66 -8.68
N VAL A 120 2.99 11.89 -8.23
CA VAL A 120 1.94 12.87 -7.90
C VAL A 120 1.07 13.20 -9.12
N ASP A 121 1.62 13.23 -10.33
CA ASP A 121 0.83 13.42 -11.56
C ASP A 121 -0.17 12.29 -11.80
N GLN A 122 0.16 11.05 -11.44
CA GLN A 122 -0.78 9.93 -11.53
C GLN A 122 -1.74 9.82 -10.35
N LEU A 123 -1.54 10.62 -9.31
CA LEU A 123 -2.52 10.83 -8.25
C LEU A 123 -3.57 11.88 -8.62
N LYS A 124 -3.59 12.40 -9.86
CA LYS A 124 -4.69 13.28 -10.29
C LYS A 124 -6.02 12.53 -10.24
N PRO A 125 -7.11 13.18 -9.76
CA PRO A 125 -8.44 12.59 -9.81
C PRO A 125 -8.79 12.08 -11.20
N GLY A 126 -9.38 10.89 -11.27
CA GLY A 126 -9.75 10.26 -12.55
C GLY A 126 -8.59 9.59 -13.30
N SER A 127 -7.38 9.54 -12.73
CA SER A 127 -6.25 8.80 -13.29
C SER A 127 -6.63 7.35 -13.66
N PRO A 128 -6.33 6.88 -14.89
CA PRO A 128 -6.58 5.50 -15.30
C PRO A 128 -5.92 4.47 -14.38
N THR A 129 -4.74 4.79 -13.84
CA THR A 129 -4.00 3.94 -12.91
C THR A 129 -4.79 3.70 -11.63
N LEU A 130 -5.33 4.76 -11.02
CA LEU A 130 -6.11 4.64 -9.79
C LEU A 130 -7.39 3.82 -10.02
N ARG A 131 -8.08 4.05 -11.14
CA ARG A 131 -9.27 3.27 -11.51
C ARG A 131 -8.96 1.79 -11.72
N LYS A 132 -7.85 1.47 -12.39
CA LYS A 132 -7.37 0.08 -12.57
C LYS A 132 -7.09 -0.57 -11.21
N LEU A 133 -6.42 0.14 -10.32
CA LEU A 133 -6.10 -0.34 -8.97
C LEU A 133 -7.35 -0.61 -8.13
N ASP A 134 -8.33 0.28 -8.16
CA ASP A 134 -9.60 0.11 -7.45
C ASP A 134 -10.38 -1.09 -7.99
N ALA A 135 -10.50 -1.22 -9.32
CA ALA A 135 -11.19 -2.35 -9.93
C ALA A 135 -10.52 -3.69 -9.58
N ALA A 136 -9.18 -3.74 -9.60
CA ALA A 136 -8.43 -4.94 -9.25
C ALA A 136 -8.60 -5.30 -7.77
N LEU A 137 -8.56 -4.31 -6.88
CA LEU A 137 -8.76 -4.51 -5.45
C LEU A 137 -10.19 -5.03 -5.15
N CYS A 138 -11.21 -4.45 -5.78
CA CYS A 138 -12.60 -4.93 -5.68
C CYS A 138 -12.76 -6.36 -6.19
N LYS A 139 -12.08 -6.72 -7.28
CA LYS A 139 -12.09 -8.11 -7.77
C LYS A 139 -11.43 -9.05 -6.76
N ALA A 140 -10.31 -8.64 -6.18
CA ALA A 140 -9.58 -9.45 -5.21
C ALA A 140 -10.39 -9.72 -3.93
N THR A 141 -11.12 -8.72 -3.40
CA THR A 141 -11.94 -8.90 -2.18
C THR A 141 -13.05 -9.93 -2.38
N VAL A 142 -13.71 -9.91 -3.55
CA VAL A 142 -14.76 -10.87 -3.91
C VAL A 142 -14.20 -12.31 -3.95
N LEU A 143 -12.98 -12.49 -4.45
CA LEU A 143 -12.38 -13.81 -4.64
C LEU A 143 -11.76 -14.42 -3.38
N THR A 144 -11.43 -13.63 -2.37
CA THR A 144 -10.54 -14.09 -1.27
C THR A 144 -11.04 -13.85 0.14
N HIS A 145 -12.25 -13.30 0.31
CA HIS A 145 -12.90 -13.09 1.60
C HIS A 145 -12.02 -12.37 2.67
N PHE A 146 -11.12 -11.47 2.26
CA PHE A 146 -10.44 -10.56 3.19
C PHE A 146 -11.20 -9.24 3.31
N SER A 147 -11.07 -8.58 4.47
CA SER A 147 -11.74 -7.30 4.73
C SER A 147 -10.85 -6.10 4.41
N ILE A 148 -11.46 -5.03 3.90
CA ILE A 148 -10.78 -3.74 3.67
C ILE A 148 -11.38 -2.71 4.61
N HIS A 149 -10.52 -1.98 5.30
CA HIS A 149 -10.89 -0.87 6.17
C HIS A 149 -10.12 0.37 5.75
N THR A 150 -10.81 1.49 5.52
CA THR A 150 -10.18 2.76 5.16
C THR A 150 -10.47 3.81 6.22
N PHE A 151 -9.41 4.46 6.69
CA PHE A 151 -9.42 5.50 7.70
C PHE A 151 -8.93 6.81 7.08
N TYR A 152 -9.66 7.88 7.33
CA TYR A 152 -9.36 9.22 6.86
C TYR A 152 -9.71 10.22 7.96
N GLU A 153 -9.05 11.38 7.93
CA GLU A 153 -9.30 12.45 8.87
C GLU A 153 -10.60 13.19 8.50
N SER A 154 -11.44 13.47 9.50
CA SER A 154 -12.71 14.18 9.31
C SER A 154 -12.70 15.61 9.85
N GLN A 155 -11.62 16.02 10.52
CA GLN A 155 -11.44 17.36 11.05
C GLN A 155 -10.10 17.93 10.58
N GLU A 156 -9.99 19.25 10.50
CA GLU A 156 -8.70 19.88 10.24
C GLU A 156 -7.79 19.69 11.46
N THR A 157 -6.61 19.11 11.24
CA THR A 157 -5.54 19.19 12.24
C THR A 157 -5.20 20.67 12.43
N ARG A 158 -5.36 21.21 13.65
CA ARG A 158 -4.84 22.54 13.99
C ARG A 158 -3.33 22.56 13.79
N THR A 159 -2.88 23.11 12.67
CA THR A 159 -1.48 23.47 12.48
C THR A 159 -1.24 24.74 13.29
N GLY A 160 -0.52 24.61 14.41
CA GLY A 160 -0.12 25.75 15.24
C GLY A 160 0.92 26.64 14.58
#